data_AF-A0A7W7ZCI3-F1
#
_entry.id   AF-A0A7W7ZCI3-F1
#
_cell.length_a   1.000
_cell.length_b   1.000
_cell.length_c   1.000
_cell.angle_alpha   90.00
_cell.angle_beta   90.00
_cell.angle_gamma   90.00
#
_symmetry.space_group_name_H-M   'P 1'
#
loop_
_entity.id
_entity.type
_entity.pdbx_description
1 polymer ?
#
loop_
_entity_poly.entity_id
_entity_poly.type
_entity_poly.pdbx_seq_one_letter_code
_entity_poly.pdbx_strand_id
1 'polypeptide(L)'
;MQTEFIDRLLTCVDCHGQFVFTAGEQIFFLDKQFKNDPKRCKPCKAKRASVGVRAPGTPATAVARTETRTECSECHIETTVPFKPTQGRPVLCRQCFQGKRPAAAVPAVISSANPVSFELAASLGDSLSVGLQA
;
A
#
# COMPACT_ATOMS: atom_id res chain seq x y z
N MET A 1 -0.22 -7.18 -40.66
CA MET A 1 0.94 -7.96 -40.18
C MET A 1 0.40 -8.92 -39.13
N GLN A 2 0.32 -10.20 -39.46
CA GLN A 2 -0.22 -11.23 -38.57
C GLN A 2 0.74 -11.39 -37.39
N THR A 3 0.40 -10.83 -36.23
CA THR A 3 1.05 -11.18 -34.97
C THR A 3 0.48 -12.53 -34.54
N GLU A 4 0.97 -13.59 -35.17
CA GLU A 4 0.68 -14.94 -34.73
C GLU A 4 1.34 -15.15 -33.35
N PHE A 5 0.51 -15.36 -32.33
CA PHE A 5 0.97 -15.63 -30.98
C PHE A 5 1.10 -17.14 -30.81
N ILE A 6 2.31 -17.60 -30.50
CA ILE A 6 2.63 -19.01 -30.28
C ILE A 6 3.03 -19.17 -28.81
N ASP A 7 2.61 -20.25 -28.17
CA ASP A 7 3.00 -20.58 -26.80
C ASP A 7 4.54 -20.62 -26.67
N ARG A 8 5.08 -19.90 -25.69
CA ARG A 8 6.53 -19.86 -25.42
C ARG A 8 6.83 -20.31 -24.00
N LEU A 9 7.94 -21.03 -23.81
CA LEU A 9 8.43 -21.39 -22.49
C LEU A 9 9.38 -20.31 -21.97
N LEU A 10 9.11 -19.82 -20.77
CA LEU A 10 9.93 -18.84 -20.07
C LEU A 10 10.48 -19.44 -18.77
N THR A 11 11.64 -18.94 -18.34
CA THR A 11 12.26 -19.37 -17.09
C THR A 11 11.92 -18.39 -15.97
N CYS A 12 11.43 -18.90 -14.85
CA CYS A 12 11.13 -18.09 -13.68
C CYS A 12 12.41 -17.60 -13.01
N VAL A 13 12.50 -16.30 -12.71
CA VAL A 13 13.68 -15.71 -12.04
C VAL A 13 13.84 -16.11 -10.57
N ASP A 14 12.78 -16.60 -9.91
CA ASP A 14 12.83 -16.93 -8.47
C ASP A 14 13.06 -18.43 -8.21
N CYS A 15 12.40 -19.31 -8.98
CA CYS A 15 12.47 -20.76 -8.78
C CYS A 15 13.20 -21.50 -9.90
N HIS A 16 13.63 -20.79 -10.96
CA HIS A 16 14.29 -21.35 -12.15
C HIS A 16 13.50 -22.42 -12.91
N GLY A 17 12.25 -22.69 -12.52
CA GLY A 17 11.34 -23.56 -13.25
C GLY A 17 10.86 -22.92 -14.56
N GLN A 18 10.62 -23.76 -15.55
CA GLN A 18 10.01 -23.34 -16.80
C GLN A 18 8.49 -23.18 -16.63
N PHE A 19 7.90 -22.20 -17.29
CA PHE A 19 6.45 -22.00 -17.35
C PHE A 19 6.04 -21.52 -18.74
N VAL A 20 4.79 -21.80 -19.11
CA VAL A 20 4.25 -21.44 -20.43
C VAL A 20 3.68 -20.02 -20.38
N PHE A 21 4.08 -19.19 -21.34
CA PHE A 21 3.44 -17.93 -21.71
C PHE A 21 2.59 -18.19 -22.95
N THR A 22 1.30 -18.42 -22.73
CA THR A 22 0.40 -18.89 -23.79
C THR A 22 0.08 -17.79 -24.80
N ALA A 23 -0.40 -18.17 -25.98
CA ALA A 23 -0.88 -17.25 -27.00
C ALA A 23 -1.97 -16.31 -26.46
N GLY A 24 -2.91 -16.85 -25.66
CA GLY A 24 -3.94 -16.04 -25.00
C GLY A 24 -3.39 -15.04 -23.99
N GLU A 25 -2.37 -15.42 -23.23
CA GLU A 25 -1.68 -14.48 -22.32
C GLU A 25 -0.91 -13.40 -23.09
N GLN A 26 -0.34 -13.72 -24.25
CA GLN A 26 0.35 -12.75 -25.10
C GLN A 26 -0.61 -11.70 -25.68
N ILE A 27 -1.80 -12.12 -26.14
CA ILE A 27 -2.86 -11.22 -26.59
C ILE A 27 -3.26 -10.27 -25.46
N PHE A 28 -3.48 -10.80 -24.25
CA PHE A 28 -3.80 -9.98 -23.09
C PHE A 28 -2.69 -8.95 -22.78
N PHE A 29 -1.42 -9.32 -22.93
CA PHE A 29 -0.31 -8.39 -22.72
C PHE A 29 -0.28 -7.28 -23.78
N LEU A 30 -0.59 -7.60 -25.04
CA LEU A 30 -0.68 -6.61 -26.11
C LEU A 30 -1.84 -5.63 -25.87
N ASP A 31 -3.04 -6.12 -25.55
CA ASP A 31 -4.22 -5.29 -25.33
C ASP A 31 -4.05 -4.32 -24.16
N LYS A 32 -3.33 -4.76 -23.12
CA LYS A 32 -2.99 -3.93 -21.95
C LYS A 32 -1.76 -3.05 -22.17
N GLN A 33 -1.18 -3.04 -23.37
CA GLN A 33 0.03 -2.28 -23.71
C GLN A 33 1.23 -2.64 -22.80
N PHE A 34 1.30 -3.88 -22.34
CA PHE A 34 2.44 -4.39 -21.58
C PHE A 34 3.57 -4.74 -22.55
N LYS A 35 4.69 -4.01 -22.44
CA LYS A 35 5.88 -4.18 -23.28
C LYS A 35 6.81 -5.32 -22.82
N ASN A 36 6.62 -5.82 -21.60
CA ASN A 36 7.51 -6.78 -20.98
C ASN A 36 6.81 -8.12 -20.74
N ASP A 37 7.49 -9.19 -21.12
CA ASP A 37 7.06 -10.56 -20.88
C ASP A 37 7.09 -10.90 -19.37
N PRO A 38 6.22 -11.83 -18.92
CA PRO A 38 6.20 -12.26 -17.52
C PRO A 38 7.55 -12.89 -17.14
N LYS A 39 8.17 -12.41 -16.05
CA LYS A 39 9.45 -12.93 -15.54
C LYS A 39 9.31 -14.02 -14.47
N ARG A 40 8.11 -14.15 -13.90
CA ARG A 40 7.83 -15.02 -12.76
C ARG A 40 6.64 -15.91 -13.08
N CYS A 41 6.75 -17.19 -12.75
CA CYS A 41 5.64 -18.12 -12.88
C CYS A 41 4.50 -17.77 -11.91
N LYS A 42 3.29 -18.28 -12.20
CA LYS A 42 2.08 -18.10 -11.39
C LYS A 42 2.29 -18.38 -9.89
N PRO A 43 2.92 -19.50 -9.45
CA PRO A 43 3.10 -19.75 -8.02
C PRO A 43 4.07 -18.76 -7.35
N CYS A 44 5.17 -18.39 -8.00
CA CYS A 44 6.09 -17.38 -7.47
C CYS A 44 5.45 -15.99 -7.40
N LYS A 45 4.61 -15.63 -8.39
CA LYS A 45 3.82 -14.40 -8.35
C LYS A 45 2.85 -14.40 -7.15
N ALA A 46 2.12 -15.51 -6.93
CA ALA A 46 1.19 -15.64 -5.81
C ALA A 46 1.89 -15.58 -4.43
N LYS A 47 3.01 -16.32 -4.27
CA LYS A 47 3.82 -16.32 -3.03
C LYS A 47 4.37 -14.94 -2.68
N ARG A 48 4.70 -14.11 -3.67
CA ARG A 48 5.14 -12.72 -3.42
C ARG A 48 3.98 -11.78 -3.12
N ALA A 49 2.83 -11.98 -3.77
CA ALA A 49 1.63 -11.21 -3.46
C ALA A 49 1.20 -11.41 -2.00
N SER A 50 1.29 -12.64 -1.47
CA SER A 50 0.99 -12.92 -0.06
C SER A 50 1.98 -12.31 0.93
N VAL A 51 3.24 -12.09 0.54
CA VAL A 51 4.25 -11.42 1.38
C VAL A 51 4.09 -9.89 1.36
N GLY A 52 3.57 -9.32 0.26
CA GLY A 52 3.38 -7.88 0.09
C GLY A 52 2.04 -7.35 0.60
N VAL A 53 0.98 -8.17 0.58
CA VAL A 53 -0.33 -7.83 1.14
C VAL A 53 -0.35 -8.26 2.60
N ARG A 54 0.02 -7.34 3.49
CA ARG A 54 -0.24 -7.52 4.93
C ARG A 54 -1.74 -7.63 5.12
N ALA A 55 -2.24 -8.78 5.56
CA ALA A 55 -3.57 -8.85 6.15
C ALA A 55 -3.60 -7.93 7.38
N PRO A 56 -4.68 -7.17 7.61
CA PRO A 56 -4.83 -6.42 8.86
C PRO A 56 -4.79 -7.41 10.03
N GLY A 57 -3.80 -7.29 10.92
CA GLY A 57 -3.78 -8.05 12.18
C GLY A 57 -2.87 -9.28 12.25
N THR A 58 -2.05 -9.61 11.25
CA THR A 58 -1.06 -10.70 11.41
C THR A 58 0.25 -10.16 11.98
N PRO A 59 0.73 -10.64 13.14
CA PRO A 59 2.01 -10.22 13.68
C PRO A 59 3.13 -10.68 12.73
N ALA A 60 3.96 -9.73 12.30
CA ALA A 60 5.10 -10.01 11.46
C ALA A 60 6.02 -11.00 12.18
N THR A 61 6.18 -12.21 11.65
CA THR A 61 7.31 -13.04 12.02
C THR A 61 8.57 -12.25 11.69
N ALA A 62 9.28 -11.88 12.75
CA ALA A 62 10.44 -11.02 12.72
C ALA A 62 11.52 -11.68 11.87
N VAL A 63 11.62 -11.28 10.60
CA VAL A 63 12.93 -11.24 9.95
C VAL A 63 13.77 -10.39 10.88
N ALA A 64 14.82 -10.98 11.47
CA ALA A 64 15.73 -10.33 12.41
C ALA A 64 16.20 -9.00 11.80
N ARG A 65 15.46 -7.95 12.12
CA ARG A 65 15.65 -6.61 11.59
C ARG A 65 16.79 -6.09 12.41
N THR A 66 17.97 -5.96 11.80
CA THR A 66 19.11 -5.33 12.47
C THR A 66 18.74 -3.87 12.72
N GLU A 67 18.10 -3.65 13.86
CA GLU A 67 17.69 -2.36 14.37
C GLU A 67 18.96 -1.62 14.80
N THR A 68 19.36 -0.64 14.00
CA THR A 68 20.52 0.20 14.31
C THR A 68 20.00 1.50 14.91
N ARG A 69 20.52 1.88 16.09
CA ARG A 69 20.21 3.17 16.73
C ARG A 69 21.06 4.25 16.07
N THR A 70 20.42 5.31 15.59
CA THR A 70 21.06 6.38 14.81
C THR A 70 20.37 7.70 15.04
N GLU A 71 21.07 8.82 14.88
CA GLU A 71 20.49 10.15 15.03
C GLU A 71 19.83 10.63 13.73
N CYS A 72 18.67 11.29 13.86
CA CYS A 72 18.01 11.93 12.73
C CYS A 72 18.79 13.18 12.29
N SER A 73 19.11 13.30 11.00
CA SER A 73 19.86 14.44 10.44
C SER A 73 19.11 15.79 10.48
N GLU A 74 17.83 15.81 10.87
CA GLU A 74 17.01 17.03 10.95
C GLU A 74 16.66 17.41 12.39
N CYS A 75 15.99 16.50 13.10
CA CYS A 75 15.54 16.77 14.47
C CYS A 75 16.56 16.33 15.53
N HIS A 76 17.64 15.64 15.16
CA HIS A 76 18.70 15.17 16.06
C HIS A 76 18.22 14.24 17.19
N ILE A 77 17.03 13.66 17.03
CA ILE A 77 16.48 12.67 17.96
C ILE A 77 17.03 11.29 17.58
N GLU A 78 17.36 10.49 18.59
CA GLU A 78 17.72 9.09 18.42
C GLU A 78 16.55 8.29 17.88
N THR A 79 16.76 7.60 16.77
CA THR A 79 15.74 6.82 16.10
C THR A 79 16.29 5.46 15.67
N THR A 80 15.43 4.45 15.71
CA THR A 80 15.79 3.07 15.34
C THR A 80 15.50 2.86 13.86
N VAL A 81 16.54 2.55 13.08
CA VAL A 81 16.39 2.32 11.63
C VAL A 81 16.58 0.84 11.26
N PRO A 82 15.83 0.34 10.25
CA PRO A 82 15.93 -1.03 9.73
C PRO A 82 17.24 -1.40 9.01
N PHE A 83 18.09 -0.41 8.75
CA PHE A 83 19.18 -0.48 7.79
C PHE A 83 20.45 0.09 8.39
N LYS A 84 21.60 -0.43 7.97
CA LYS A 84 22.90 0.13 8.36
C LYS A 84 23.09 1.50 7.67
N PRO A 85 23.43 2.57 8.41
CA PRO A 85 23.78 3.85 7.80
C PRO A 85 24.93 3.70 6.82
N THR A 86 24.71 4.10 5.57
CA THR A 86 25.76 4.17 4.56
C THR A 86 26.21 5.62 4.43
N GLN A 87 27.52 5.85 4.31
CA GLN A 87 28.08 7.17 4.05
C GLN A 87 27.47 7.73 2.74
N GLY A 88 26.73 8.84 2.82
CA GLY A 88 26.15 9.53 1.66
C GLY A 88 24.62 9.67 1.61
N ARG A 89 23.84 9.02 2.50
CA ARG A 89 22.38 9.22 2.57
C ARG A 89 21.93 9.67 3.97
N PRO A 90 21.19 10.78 4.11
CA PRO A 90 20.76 11.28 5.44
C PRO A 90 19.76 10.32 6.08
N VAL A 91 19.92 10.10 7.37
CA VAL A 91 19.01 9.28 8.18
C VAL A 91 17.92 10.17 8.72
N LEU A 92 16.66 9.87 8.40
CA LEU A 92 15.51 10.65 8.83
C LEU A 92 14.60 9.81 9.71
N CYS A 93 14.12 10.39 10.81
CA CYS A 93 13.09 9.78 11.63
C CYS A 93 11.77 9.68 10.84
N ARG A 94 10.83 8.88 11.36
CA ARG A 94 9.54 8.63 10.71
C ARG A 94 8.75 9.92 10.41
N GLN A 95 8.87 10.95 11.26
CA GLN A 95 8.18 12.23 11.10
C GLN A 95 8.84 13.10 10.02
N CYS A 96 10.16 13.31 10.11
CA CYS A 96 10.94 14.04 9.12
C CYS A 96 10.82 13.43 7.71
N PHE A 97 10.84 12.09 7.61
CA PHE A 97 10.67 11.42 6.32
C PHE A 97 9.29 11.65 5.69
N GLN A 98 8.23 11.79 6.51
CA GLN A 98 6.89 12.10 6.00
C GLN A 98 6.79 13.55 5.51
N GLY A 99 7.39 14.50 6.24
CA GLY A 99 7.42 15.91 5.85
C GLY A 99 8.33 16.18 4.63
N LYS A 100 9.39 15.39 4.46
CA LYS A 100 10.36 15.52 3.35
C LYS A 100 10.10 14.57 2.19
N ARG A 101 9.01 13.80 2.25
CA ARG A 101 8.65 12.90 1.15
C ARG A 101 8.46 13.79 -0.08
N PRO A 102 9.31 13.69 -1.12
CA PRO A 102 9.00 14.36 -2.37
C PRO A 102 7.62 13.84 -2.76
N ALA A 103 6.68 14.74 -3.03
CA ALA A 103 5.33 14.38 -3.42
C ALA A 103 5.46 13.50 -4.67
N ALA A 104 5.47 12.19 -4.46
CA ALA A 104 5.33 11.22 -5.51
C ALA A 104 3.95 11.53 -6.08
N ALA A 105 3.94 12.05 -7.30
CA ALA A 105 2.75 12.42 -8.05
C ALA A 105 1.71 11.30 -7.93
N VAL A 106 0.75 11.50 -7.02
CA VAL A 106 -0.49 10.76 -6.95
C VAL A 106 -1.51 11.68 -7.60
N PRO A 107 -2.14 11.31 -8.74
CA PRO A 107 -3.25 12.09 -9.24
C PRO A 107 -4.34 12.06 -8.17
N ALA A 108 -4.67 13.23 -7.65
CA ALA A 108 -5.74 13.44 -6.70
C ALA A 108 -7.06 13.07 -7.40
N VAL A 109 -7.61 11.91 -7.09
CA VAL A 109 -9.04 11.67 -7.31
C VAL A 109 -9.79 12.44 -6.23
N ILE A 110 -10.48 13.48 -6.68
CA ILE A 110 -11.27 14.40 -5.86
C ILE A 110 -12.44 13.60 -5.29
N SER A 111 -12.42 13.33 -3.98
CA SER A 111 -13.58 12.78 -3.27
C SER A 111 -14.36 13.93 -2.66
N SER A 112 -15.37 14.40 -3.39
CA SER A 112 -16.33 15.39 -2.95
C SER A 112 -17.18 14.82 -1.81
N ALA A 113 -16.89 15.21 -0.57
CA ALA A 113 -17.78 14.99 0.56
C ALA A 113 -18.51 16.29 0.88
N ASN A 114 -19.78 16.36 0.51
CA ASN A 114 -20.72 17.41 0.92
C ASN A 114 -21.13 17.16 2.38
N PRO A 115 -20.93 18.11 3.32
CA PRO A 115 -21.50 18.01 4.66
C PRO A 115 -22.92 18.57 4.65
N VAL A 116 -23.94 17.71 4.60
CA VAL A 116 -25.30 18.13 4.96
C VAL A 116 -25.46 18.01 6.48
N SER A 117 -25.38 19.17 7.14
CA SER A 117 -25.75 19.39 8.53
C SER A 117 -27.17 18.92 8.78
N PHE A 118 -27.36 18.00 9.73
CA PHE A 118 -28.67 17.65 10.26
C PHE A 118 -28.68 18.08 11.74
N GLU A 119 -28.94 19.36 11.98
CA GLU A 119 -29.25 19.84 13.33
C GLU A 119 -30.68 19.41 13.69
N LEU A 120 -30.77 18.54 14.70
CA LEU A 120 -32.01 18.09 15.30
C LEU A 120 -32.28 18.98 16.53
N ALA A 121 -33.08 20.02 16.37
CA ALA A 121 -33.56 20.85 17.46
C ALA A 121 -35.09 20.97 17.40
N ALA A 122 -35.78 20.16 18.19
CA ALA A 122 -37.18 20.34 18.54
C ALA A 122 -37.38 19.88 19.99
N SER A 123 -37.34 20.83 20.91
CA SER A 123 -37.65 20.64 22.33
C SER A 123 -38.64 21.71 22.76
N LEU A 124 -39.94 21.44 22.64
CA LEU A 124 -41.01 22.19 23.31
C LEU A 124 -42.18 21.25 23.61
N GLY A 125 -42.56 21.15 24.89
CA GLY A 125 -43.70 20.39 25.42
C GLY A 125 -43.26 19.53 26.61
N ASP A 126 -43.89 19.54 27.78
CA ASP A 126 -45.14 20.17 28.21
C ASP A 126 -45.12 20.20 29.76
N SER A 127 -45.51 21.33 30.35
CA SER A 127 -45.54 21.55 31.80
C SER A 127 -46.70 20.79 32.45
N LEU A 128 -46.39 19.65 33.08
CA LEU A 128 -47.31 18.97 33.99
C LEU A 128 -47.33 19.67 35.36
N SER A 129 -48.27 20.60 35.52
CA SER A 129 -48.69 21.13 36.82
C SER A 129 -49.50 20.06 37.57
N VAL A 130 -48.85 19.40 38.54
CA VAL A 130 -49.49 18.53 39.53
C VAL A 130 -50.35 19.37 40.48
N GLY A 131 -51.53 18.85 40.78
CA GLY A 131 -52.60 19.57 41.45
C GLY A 131 -52.51 19.70 42.97
N LEU A 132 -53.45 20.53 43.44
CA LEU A 132 -54.30 20.36 44.62
C LEU A 132 -53.61 20.06 45.96
N GLN A 133 -53.45 21.11 46.76
CA GLN A 133 -53.42 21.02 48.22
C GLN A 133 -54.42 22.01 48.83
N ALA A 134 -55.16 21.49 49.81
CA ALA A 134 -56.03 22.12 50.82
C ALA A 134 -57.34 22.77 50.36
#